data_AF-A0A3A8KMC0-F1
#
_entry.id   AF-A0A3A8KMC0-F1
#
_cell.length_a   1.000
_cell.length_b   1.000
_cell.length_c   1.000
_cell.angle_alpha   90.00
_cell.angle_beta   90.00
_cell.angle_gamma   90.00
#
_symmetry.space_group_name_H-M   'P 1'
#
loop_
_entity.id
_entity.type
_entity.pdbx_description
1 polymer ?
#
loop_
_entity_poly.entity_id
_entity_poly.type
_entity_poly.pdbx_seq_one_letter_code
_entity_poly.pdbx_strand_id
1 'polypeptide(L)'
;MMTILGGLLWVLAATPAAKPQAEIDAALKAVKTGDEKARKDAYATLWKLGVRIPSPTLKDAPDGDSAEDRFIALKGTGVLACKHPLWARFSRAYMDSNRNERTTEDSVAFAWKRKALKEGSGESIELGTSGQPGSNHCDLDSMGTPEALGLRRHPAIQQSLQQCCGTDANCVADDTLSSLCGESVVSAAKAAYDRHHAQAEATLTERLRECYLPKGSGYVCEYTDSPACTRHRECLETVAQDSLKRGSKAFDAEFALWFEAVSDACGVKHSNERACTLIVVDPCRGRVGYRCSDESIRELQVTY
;
A
#
# COMPACT_ATOMS: atom_id res chain seq x y z
N MET A 1 59.37 42.53 -2.64
CA MET A 1 59.01 41.44 -3.55
C MET A 1 57.89 40.63 -2.88
N MET A 2 56.71 40.68 -3.49
CA MET A 2 55.52 39.80 -3.35
C MET A 2 54.88 39.49 -1.97
N THR A 3 53.66 40.02 -1.85
CA THR A 3 52.42 39.55 -1.18
C THR A 3 52.15 38.04 -1.27
N ILE A 4 51.39 37.43 -0.34
CA ILE A 4 49.94 37.13 -0.39
C ILE A 4 49.52 36.64 1.03
N LEU A 5 48.66 37.32 1.82
CA LEU A 5 47.19 37.29 1.88
C LEU A 5 46.52 35.91 2.10
N GLY A 6 45.74 35.80 3.19
CA GLY A 6 44.67 34.81 3.35
C GLY A 6 44.82 33.97 4.62
N GLY A 7 43.92 33.98 5.60
CA GLY A 7 42.59 34.55 5.69
C GLY A 7 41.89 33.85 6.85
N LEU A 8 41.15 34.62 7.66
CA LEU A 8 40.16 34.11 8.60
C LEU A 8 39.28 33.06 7.91
N LEU A 9 39.04 31.93 8.57
CA LEU A 9 37.76 31.24 8.45
C LEU A 9 37.42 30.55 9.76
N TRP A 10 36.63 31.27 10.56
CA TRP A 10 35.63 30.69 11.43
C TRP A 10 34.82 29.68 10.62
N VAL A 11 34.95 28.39 10.92
CA VAL A 11 33.93 27.41 10.56
C VAL A 11 33.12 27.15 11.82
N LEU A 12 32.19 28.07 12.10
CA LEU A 12 30.94 27.70 12.74
C LEU A 12 30.24 26.76 11.76
N ALA A 13 30.48 25.45 11.91
CA ALA A 13 29.66 24.45 11.26
C ALA A 13 28.24 24.65 11.77
N ALA A 14 27.40 25.23 10.91
CA ALA A 14 25.98 25.43 11.15
C ALA A 14 25.35 24.07 11.47
N THR A 15 24.83 23.92 12.68
CA THR A 15 23.90 22.84 13.03
C THR A 15 22.69 22.89 12.09
N PRO A 16 22.41 21.86 11.26
CA PRO A 16 21.22 21.87 10.42
C PRO A 16 19.99 21.29 11.16
N ALA A 17 19.87 21.49 12.47
CA ALA A 17 18.83 20.84 13.30
C ALA A 17 17.70 21.77 13.78
N ALA A 18 17.85 23.10 13.70
CA ALA A 18 16.84 24.04 14.24
C ALA A 18 15.68 24.31 13.27
N LYS A 19 15.90 24.21 11.94
CA LYS A 19 14.88 24.54 10.94
C LYS A 19 13.72 23.53 10.85
N PRO A 20 13.94 22.20 10.91
CA PRO A 20 12.85 21.25 10.80
C PRO A 20 11.86 21.37 11.96
N GLN A 21 12.35 21.59 13.19
CA GLN A 21 11.47 21.66 14.36
C GLN A 21 10.59 22.91 14.36
N ALA A 22 11.15 24.08 14.01
CA ALA A 22 10.36 25.32 13.93
C ALA A 22 9.26 25.23 12.86
N GLU A 23 9.53 24.53 11.75
CA GLU A 23 8.55 24.28 10.69
C GLU A 23 7.46 23.29 11.13
N ILE A 24 7.83 22.23 11.85
CA ILE A 24 6.88 21.32 12.50
C ILE A 24 5.99 22.09 13.47
N ASP A 25 6.55 22.91 14.36
CA ASP A 25 5.80 23.66 15.37
C ASP A 25 4.83 24.67 14.72
N ALA A 26 5.27 25.33 13.64
CA ALA A 26 4.42 26.24 12.86
C ALA A 26 3.27 25.49 12.19
N ALA A 27 3.53 24.31 11.60
CA ALA A 27 2.50 23.48 11.01
C ALA A 27 1.51 22.97 12.06
N LEU A 28 1.99 22.50 13.23
CA LEU A 28 1.11 22.08 14.34
C LEU A 28 0.25 23.24 14.85
N LYS A 29 0.77 24.46 14.88
CA LYS A 29 -0.01 25.66 15.21
C LYS A 29 -1.10 25.93 14.16
N ALA A 30 -0.77 25.80 12.87
CA ALA A 30 -1.73 25.93 11.78
C ALA A 30 -2.82 24.84 11.83
N VAL A 31 -2.49 23.60 12.21
CA VAL A 31 -3.49 22.55 12.49
C VAL A 31 -4.47 23.01 13.58
N LYS A 32 -3.96 23.62 14.65
CA LYS A 32 -4.79 24.04 15.79
C LYS A 32 -5.76 25.17 15.44
N THR A 33 -5.27 26.22 14.81
CA THR A 33 -5.99 27.50 14.67
C THR A 33 -6.39 27.87 13.25
N GLY A 34 -5.86 27.17 12.24
CA GLY A 34 -6.09 27.47 10.84
C GLY A 34 -7.50 27.11 10.37
N ASP A 35 -7.93 27.78 9.30
CA ASP A 35 -9.09 27.36 8.51
C ASP A 35 -8.83 26.04 7.79
N GLU A 36 -9.83 25.50 7.09
CA GLU A 36 -9.71 24.17 6.45
C GLU A 36 -8.52 24.09 5.48
N LYS A 37 -8.30 25.15 4.69
CA LYS A 37 -7.20 25.21 3.75
C LYS A 37 -5.86 25.21 4.46
N ALA A 38 -5.69 26.09 5.46
CA ALA A 38 -4.47 26.16 6.25
C ALA A 38 -4.16 24.86 7.00
N ARG A 39 -5.19 24.12 7.45
CA ARG A 39 -5.01 22.80 8.08
C ARG A 39 -4.54 21.75 7.07
N LYS A 40 -5.15 21.69 5.89
CA LYS A 40 -4.71 20.78 4.81
C LYS A 40 -3.27 21.05 4.38
N ASP A 41 -2.90 22.32 4.21
CA ASP A 41 -1.52 22.72 3.91
C ASP A 41 -0.56 22.32 5.05
N ALA A 42 -0.97 22.48 6.30
CA ALA A 42 -0.19 22.06 7.46
C ALA A 42 0.02 20.54 7.52
N TYR A 43 -1.01 19.74 7.24
CA TYR A 43 -0.87 18.28 7.14
C TYR A 43 0.10 17.88 6.02
N ALA A 44 0.05 18.54 4.86
CA ALA A 44 1.00 18.30 3.77
C ALA A 44 2.45 18.65 4.16
N THR A 45 2.65 19.74 4.89
CA THR A 45 3.97 20.12 5.43
C THR A 45 4.49 19.09 6.43
N LEU A 46 3.66 18.69 7.40
CA LEU A 46 4.00 17.64 8.37
C LEU A 46 4.32 16.31 7.68
N TRP A 47 3.58 15.98 6.62
CA TRP A 47 3.85 14.82 5.77
C TRP A 47 5.26 14.89 5.18
N LYS A 48 5.62 16.00 4.52
CA LYS A 48 6.95 16.21 3.91
C LYS A 48 8.10 16.17 4.93
N LEU A 49 7.84 16.61 6.16
CA LEU A 49 8.81 16.59 7.25
C LEU A 49 8.93 15.22 7.95
N GLY A 50 8.21 14.19 7.47
CA GLY A 50 8.29 12.84 8.01
C GLY A 50 7.51 12.61 9.31
N VAL A 51 6.64 13.54 9.72
CA VAL A 51 5.81 13.39 10.93
C VAL A 51 4.69 12.38 10.67
N ARG A 52 4.65 11.31 11.44
CA ARG A 52 3.63 10.25 11.37
C ARG A 52 3.19 9.85 12.77
N ILE A 53 1.95 9.40 12.90
CA ILE A 53 1.53 8.66 14.10
C ILE A 53 1.87 7.19 13.85
N PRO A 54 2.72 6.57 14.68
CA PRO A 54 3.02 5.15 14.55
C PRO A 54 1.75 4.33 14.74
N SER A 55 1.44 3.46 13.80
CA SER A 55 0.46 2.39 14.03
C SER A 55 1.07 1.39 15.01
N PRO A 56 0.33 0.95 16.05
CA PRO A 56 0.80 -0.14 16.89
C PRO A 56 1.01 -1.36 16.02
N THR A 57 2.14 -2.04 16.21
CA THR A 57 2.42 -3.29 15.53
C THR A 57 1.47 -4.34 16.08
N LEU A 58 0.38 -4.62 15.38
CA LEU A 58 -0.59 -5.67 15.72
C LEU A 58 -0.02 -7.09 15.43
N LYS A 59 1.31 -7.21 15.27
CA LYS A 59 1.98 -8.35 14.65
C LYS A 59 1.89 -9.66 15.44
N ASP A 60 1.55 -9.62 16.72
CA ASP A 60 1.57 -10.82 17.58
C ASP A 60 0.34 -10.97 18.48
N ALA A 61 -0.75 -10.19 18.28
CA ALA A 61 -1.93 -10.33 19.13
C ALA A 61 -2.59 -11.70 18.86
N PRO A 62 -2.51 -12.67 19.79
CA PRO A 62 -3.20 -13.94 19.66
C PRO A 62 -4.69 -13.67 19.51
N ASP A 63 -5.40 -14.55 18.81
CA ASP A 63 -6.86 -14.62 18.88
C ASP A 63 -7.24 -14.84 20.36
N GLY A 64 -7.50 -13.76 21.09
CA GLY A 64 -7.76 -13.80 22.53
C GLY A 64 -7.07 -12.75 23.40
N ASP A 65 -6.14 -11.93 22.89
CA ASP A 65 -5.58 -10.83 23.72
C ASP A 65 -6.65 -9.80 24.07
N SER A 66 -6.60 -9.34 25.32
CA SER A 66 -7.66 -8.57 25.94
C SER A 66 -8.11 -7.41 25.04
N ALA A 67 -9.42 -7.31 24.80
CA ALA A 67 -10.00 -6.24 23.99
C ALA A 67 -9.58 -4.83 24.47
N GLU A 68 -9.06 -4.69 25.70
CA GLU A 68 -8.62 -3.45 26.33
C GLU A 68 -7.34 -2.84 25.71
N ASP A 69 -6.39 -3.65 25.25
CA ASP A 69 -5.07 -3.19 24.74
C ASP A 69 -5.13 -2.58 23.33
N ARG A 70 -6.26 -2.78 22.65
CA ARG A 70 -6.54 -2.19 21.33
C ARG A 70 -6.94 -0.72 21.41
N PHE A 71 -7.22 -0.19 22.60
CA PHE A 71 -7.67 1.19 22.81
C PHE A 71 -6.52 2.10 23.25
N ILE A 72 -6.25 3.15 22.48
CA ILE A 72 -5.20 4.13 22.74
C ILE A 72 -5.82 5.49 23.02
N ALA A 73 -5.38 6.15 24.08
CA ALA A 73 -5.74 7.53 24.40
C ALA A 73 -4.76 8.49 23.70
N LEU A 74 -5.21 9.14 22.63
CA LEU A 74 -4.43 10.11 21.87
C LEU A 74 -4.58 11.50 22.49
N LYS A 75 -3.51 12.01 23.09
CA LYS A 75 -3.48 13.32 23.76
C LYS A 75 -3.04 14.47 22.88
N GLY A 76 -2.66 14.22 21.62
CA GLY A 76 -2.09 15.23 20.72
C GLY A 76 -0.64 15.55 21.10
N THR A 77 0.10 16.17 20.16
CA THR A 77 1.53 16.51 20.35
C THR A 77 1.73 18.02 20.45
N GLY A 78 2.69 18.45 21.27
CA GLY A 78 3.08 19.85 21.42
C GLY A 78 1.89 20.78 21.66
N VAL A 79 1.68 21.75 20.76
CA VAL A 79 0.59 22.72 20.85
C VAL A 79 -0.82 22.11 20.72
N LEU A 80 -0.94 20.89 20.19
CA LEU A 80 -2.20 20.15 20.07
C LEU A 80 -2.53 19.32 21.32
N ALA A 81 -1.69 19.37 22.36
CA ALA A 81 -1.94 18.64 23.60
C ALA A 81 -3.31 19.00 24.21
N CYS A 82 -4.09 17.99 24.56
CA CYS A 82 -5.43 18.15 25.14
C CYS A 82 -5.60 17.39 26.45
N LYS A 83 -6.37 17.96 27.38
CA LYS A 83 -6.72 17.31 28.66
C LYS A 83 -7.57 16.05 28.43
N HIS A 84 -8.52 16.15 27.50
CA HIS A 84 -9.38 15.04 27.12
C HIS A 84 -8.78 14.37 25.88
N PRO A 85 -8.41 13.08 25.96
CA PRO A 85 -7.88 12.38 24.80
C PRO A 85 -9.00 12.09 23.81
N LEU A 86 -8.61 11.96 22.54
CA LEU A 86 -9.39 11.24 21.56
C LEU A 86 -9.03 9.77 21.69
N TRP A 87 -10.02 8.89 21.83
CA TRP A 87 -9.76 7.46 21.88
C TRP A 87 -9.63 6.93 20.47
N ALA A 88 -8.67 6.03 20.26
CA ALA A 88 -8.49 5.27 19.04
C ALA A 88 -8.59 3.78 19.36
N ARG A 89 -9.17 2.98 18.47
CA ARG A 89 -9.17 1.52 18.53
C ARG A 89 -8.56 0.97 17.25
N PHE A 90 -7.43 0.29 17.37
CA PHE A 90 -6.83 -0.42 16.24
C PHE A 90 -7.46 -1.80 16.13
N SER A 91 -7.89 -2.15 14.92
CA SER A 91 -8.52 -3.42 14.61
C SER A 91 -7.86 -4.06 13.40
N ARG A 92 -7.71 -5.37 13.48
CA ARG A 92 -7.39 -6.24 12.35
C ARG A 92 -8.61 -7.11 12.08
N ALA A 93 -9.20 -6.98 10.91
CA ALA A 93 -10.19 -7.91 10.41
C ALA A 93 -9.49 -8.99 9.58
N TYR A 94 -9.95 -10.23 9.70
CA TYR A 94 -9.49 -11.32 8.84
C TYR A 94 -10.55 -11.54 7.78
N MET A 95 -10.15 -11.47 6.51
CA MET A 95 -11.01 -11.90 5.41
C MET A 95 -10.59 -13.31 5.01
N ASP A 96 -11.54 -14.24 5.05
CA ASP A 96 -11.30 -15.61 4.60
C ASP A 96 -11.05 -15.59 3.09
N SER A 97 -9.90 -16.12 2.67
CA SER A 97 -9.64 -16.47 1.28
C SER A 97 -9.71 -17.99 1.11
N ASN A 98 -10.08 -18.44 -0.08
CA ASN A 98 -10.26 -19.87 -0.39
C ASN A 98 -8.95 -20.69 -0.37
N ARG A 99 -7.78 -20.07 -0.14
CA ARG A 99 -6.44 -20.70 -0.31
C ARG A 99 -5.62 -20.87 0.97
N ASN A 100 -6.25 -20.98 2.15
CA ASN A 100 -5.54 -21.04 3.45
C ASN A 100 -4.64 -19.82 3.75
N GLU A 101 -4.70 -18.77 2.92
CA GLU A 101 -3.99 -17.52 3.10
C GLU A 101 -4.90 -16.51 3.79
N ARG A 102 -4.35 -15.86 4.82
CA ARG A 102 -5.12 -14.98 5.70
C ARG A 102 -4.92 -13.53 5.26
N THR A 103 -5.88 -12.98 4.53
CA THR A 103 -5.94 -11.54 4.27
C THR A 103 -6.31 -10.83 5.57
N THR A 104 -5.64 -9.72 5.83
CA THR A 104 -5.88 -8.87 7.00
C THR A 104 -6.19 -7.45 6.56
N GLU A 105 -7.23 -6.86 7.11
CA GLU A 105 -7.53 -5.44 6.95
C GLU A 105 -7.28 -4.74 8.28
N ASP A 106 -6.32 -3.83 8.29
CA ASP A 106 -5.96 -3.02 9.44
C ASP A 106 -6.68 -1.67 9.36
N SER A 107 -7.39 -1.32 10.43
CA SER A 107 -8.15 -0.09 10.55
C SER A 107 -7.97 0.53 11.92
N VAL A 108 -8.25 1.83 12.01
CA VAL A 108 -8.31 2.57 13.27
C VAL A 108 -9.61 3.33 13.35
N ALA A 109 -10.35 3.12 14.44
CA ALA A 109 -11.59 3.85 14.74
C ALA A 109 -11.36 4.88 15.84
N PHE A 110 -11.95 6.07 15.72
CA PHE A 110 -11.81 7.17 16.66
C PHE A 110 -13.15 7.54 17.31
N ALA A 111 -13.12 7.90 18.60
CA ALA A 111 -14.27 8.47 19.30
C ALA A 111 -13.83 9.29 20.52
N TRP A 112 -14.71 10.19 20.97
CA TRP A 112 -14.50 10.95 22.21
C TRP A 112 -14.61 10.10 23.48
N LYS A 113 -15.32 8.97 23.40
CA LYS A 113 -15.55 8.06 24.52
C LYS A 113 -15.06 6.66 24.16
N ARG A 114 -14.25 6.06 25.04
CA ARG A 114 -13.82 4.66 24.91
C ARG A 114 -15.00 3.69 24.75
N LYS A 115 -16.13 3.96 25.44
CA LYS A 115 -17.35 3.15 25.37
C LYS A 115 -17.93 3.08 23.94
N ALA A 116 -17.94 4.19 23.21
CA ALA A 116 -18.44 4.23 21.83
C ALA A 116 -17.63 3.30 20.90
N LEU A 117 -16.31 3.24 21.08
CA LEU A 117 -15.46 2.32 20.31
C LEU A 117 -15.64 0.84 20.71
N LYS A 118 -16.06 0.56 21.95
CA LYS A 118 -16.44 -0.81 22.36
C LYS A 118 -17.75 -1.24 21.69
N GLU A 119 -18.66 -0.31 21.47
CA GLU A 119 -19.97 -0.52 20.83
C GLU A 119 -19.90 -0.46 19.30
N GLY A 120 -18.73 -0.18 18.72
CA GLY A 120 -18.51 -0.14 17.26
C GLY A 120 -18.95 1.15 16.57
N SER A 121 -19.27 2.21 17.32
CA SER A 121 -19.84 3.46 16.79
C SER A 121 -18.79 4.56 16.55
N GLY A 122 -17.56 4.19 16.18
CA GLY A 122 -16.47 5.13 15.91
C GLY A 122 -16.33 5.46 14.43
N GLU A 123 -15.74 6.62 14.12
CA GLU A 123 -15.35 6.95 12.75
C GLU A 123 -14.01 6.29 12.42
N SER A 124 -13.94 5.54 11.32
CA SER A 124 -12.79 4.70 10.99
C SER A 124 -12.00 5.17 9.78
N ILE A 125 -10.68 4.92 9.84
CA ILE A 125 -9.74 5.06 8.74
C ILE A 125 -9.13 3.69 8.47
N GLU A 126 -9.13 3.26 7.22
CA GLU A 126 -8.41 2.06 6.76
C GLU A 126 -6.92 2.39 6.71
N LEU A 127 -6.11 1.67 7.48
CA LEU A 127 -4.66 1.85 7.53
C LEU A 127 -3.97 1.04 6.43
N GLY A 128 -4.56 -0.09 6.07
CA GLY A 128 -4.19 -0.85 4.89
C GLY A 128 -4.62 -2.29 4.98
N THR A 129 -4.44 -3.00 3.88
CA THR A 129 -4.67 -4.44 3.80
C THR A 129 -3.31 -5.14 3.69
N SER A 130 -3.08 -6.18 4.49
CA SER A 130 -1.86 -6.98 4.46
C SER A 130 -2.17 -8.48 4.27
N GLY A 131 -1.20 -9.23 3.75
CA GLY A 131 -1.41 -10.55 3.13
C GLY A 131 -1.68 -10.39 1.64
N GLN A 132 -1.73 -11.49 0.88
CA GLN A 132 -2.42 -11.45 -0.41
C GLN A 132 -3.87 -11.07 -0.06
N PRO A 133 -4.38 -9.88 -0.44
CA PRO A 133 -5.82 -9.72 -0.50
C PRO A 133 -6.25 -10.90 -1.34
N GLY A 134 -7.05 -11.82 -0.79
CA GLY A 134 -7.55 -12.98 -1.54
C GLY A 134 -7.89 -12.40 -2.88
N SER A 135 -7.11 -12.82 -3.89
CA SER A 135 -6.76 -12.02 -5.06
C SER A 135 -7.94 -12.08 -6.00
N ASN A 136 -9.12 -11.81 -5.46
CA ASN A 136 -10.39 -12.06 -6.05
C ASN A 136 -10.52 -11.20 -7.32
N HIS A 137 -9.73 -10.11 -7.43
CA HIS A 137 -9.63 -9.29 -8.63
C HIS A 137 -8.29 -9.41 -9.38
N CYS A 138 -7.30 -10.16 -8.85
CA CYS A 138 -5.95 -10.31 -9.40
C CYS A 138 -5.52 -11.78 -9.66
N ASP A 139 -6.36 -12.75 -9.35
CA ASP A 139 -6.18 -14.19 -9.61
C ASP A 139 -6.96 -14.61 -10.86
N LEU A 140 -6.53 -15.73 -11.44
CA LEU A 140 -7.25 -16.38 -12.53
C LEU A 140 -8.63 -16.93 -12.11
N ASP A 141 -8.83 -17.27 -10.84
CA ASP A 141 -10.01 -18.04 -10.37
C ASP A 141 -11.24 -17.18 -10.04
N SER A 142 -11.09 -15.86 -9.96
CA SER A 142 -12.04 -14.97 -9.28
C SER A 142 -12.46 -13.75 -10.10
N MET A 143 -11.95 -13.67 -11.33
CA MET A 143 -12.06 -12.56 -12.30
C MET A 143 -13.05 -11.44 -11.96
N GLY A 144 -12.50 -10.35 -11.42
CA GLY A 144 -12.66 -9.05 -12.09
C GLY A 144 -12.07 -9.17 -13.50
N THR A 145 -12.67 -8.49 -14.47
CA THR A 145 -12.54 -8.82 -15.89
C THR A 145 -11.06 -9.02 -16.34
N PRO A 146 -10.71 -10.04 -17.16
CA PRO A 146 -9.36 -10.40 -17.63
C PRO A 146 -8.44 -9.24 -18.08
N GLU A 147 -9.05 -8.11 -18.42
CA GLU A 147 -8.47 -6.83 -18.77
C GLU A 147 -7.70 -6.20 -17.59
N ALA A 148 -8.15 -6.40 -16.35
CA ALA A 148 -7.52 -5.86 -15.14
C ALA A 148 -6.08 -6.37 -14.96
N LEU A 149 -5.81 -7.60 -15.38
CA LEU A 149 -4.48 -8.24 -15.36
C LEU A 149 -3.73 -8.12 -16.69
N GLY A 150 -4.36 -7.56 -17.73
CA GLY A 150 -3.73 -7.39 -19.04
C GLY A 150 -3.30 -8.71 -19.69
N LEU A 151 -4.03 -9.82 -19.46
CA LEU A 151 -3.71 -11.16 -20.00
C LEU A 151 -3.46 -11.16 -21.51
N ARG A 152 -4.23 -10.36 -22.26
CA ARG A 152 -4.07 -10.18 -23.71
C ARG A 152 -2.70 -9.62 -24.13
N ARG A 153 -1.89 -9.10 -23.22
CA ARG A 153 -0.52 -8.66 -23.52
C ARG A 153 0.43 -9.84 -23.77
N HIS A 154 0.17 -11.00 -23.16
CA HIS A 154 1.07 -12.15 -23.25
C HIS A 154 0.92 -12.88 -24.60
N PRO A 155 2.02 -13.19 -25.32
CA PRO A 155 1.94 -13.81 -26.64
C PRO A 155 1.24 -15.19 -26.64
N ALA A 156 1.38 -15.98 -25.57
CA ALA A 156 0.67 -17.26 -25.41
C ALA A 156 -0.86 -17.12 -25.34
N ILE A 157 -1.36 -16.09 -24.65
CA ILE A 157 -2.80 -15.80 -24.58
C ILE A 157 -3.31 -15.39 -25.97
N GLN A 158 -2.60 -14.49 -26.65
CA GLN A 158 -2.94 -14.07 -28.01
C GLN A 158 -2.98 -15.25 -28.99
N GLN A 159 -1.96 -16.12 -28.95
CA GLN A 159 -1.87 -17.29 -29.81
C GLN A 159 -3.02 -18.28 -29.55
N SER A 160 -3.38 -18.49 -28.27
CA SER A 160 -4.46 -19.41 -27.90
C SER A 160 -5.84 -18.86 -28.29
N LEU A 161 -6.05 -17.55 -28.13
CA LEU A 161 -7.26 -16.87 -28.63
C LEU A 161 -7.38 -16.96 -30.15
N GLN A 162 -6.29 -16.72 -30.88
CA GLN A 162 -6.27 -16.86 -32.34
C GLN A 162 -6.59 -18.30 -32.78
N GLN A 163 -6.08 -19.31 -32.07
CA GLN A 163 -6.37 -20.72 -32.38
C GLN A 163 -7.82 -21.08 -32.11
N CYS A 164 -8.41 -20.57 -31.02
CA CYS A 164 -9.80 -20.86 -30.68
C CYS A 164 -10.80 -20.11 -31.56
N CYS A 165 -10.58 -18.81 -31.77
CA CYS A 165 -11.47 -17.94 -32.54
C CYS A 165 -11.35 -18.11 -34.07
N GLY A 166 -10.27 -18.72 -34.57
CA GLY A 166 -10.03 -18.87 -36.00
C GLY A 166 -9.95 -17.51 -36.72
N THR A 167 -10.79 -17.31 -37.74
CA THR A 167 -10.84 -16.07 -38.54
C THR A 167 -11.81 -15.02 -38.00
N ASP A 168 -12.50 -15.29 -36.90
CA ASP A 168 -13.47 -14.34 -36.33
C ASP A 168 -12.74 -13.22 -35.59
N ALA A 169 -12.57 -12.09 -36.27
CA ALA A 169 -11.95 -10.89 -35.72
C ALA A 169 -12.73 -10.32 -34.53
N ASN A 170 -14.05 -10.51 -34.47
CA ASN A 170 -14.86 -10.05 -33.35
C ASN A 170 -14.64 -10.94 -32.11
N CYS A 171 -14.45 -12.25 -32.30
CA CYS A 171 -14.06 -13.15 -31.20
C CYS A 171 -12.67 -12.82 -30.66
N VAL A 172 -11.71 -12.51 -31.54
CA VAL A 172 -10.37 -12.07 -31.13
C VAL A 172 -10.42 -10.69 -30.45
N ALA A 173 -11.29 -9.78 -30.90
CA ALA A 173 -11.45 -8.43 -30.36
C ALA A 173 -12.47 -8.32 -29.21
N ASP A 174 -13.15 -9.41 -28.84
CA ASP A 174 -14.11 -9.41 -27.72
C ASP A 174 -13.35 -9.25 -26.40
N ASP A 175 -13.34 -8.02 -25.90
CA ASP A 175 -12.54 -7.60 -24.76
C ASP A 175 -12.84 -8.43 -23.51
N THR A 176 -14.09 -8.91 -23.37
CA THR A 176 -14.61 -9.53 -22.15
C THR A 176 -14.10 -10.93 -21.85
N LEU A 177 -13.47 -11.61 -22.82
CA LEU A 177 -13.18 -13.06 -22.80
C LEU A 177 -14.38 -13.91 -22.30
N SER A 178 -15.60 -13.44 -22.49
CA SER A 178 -16.83 -14.10 -22.00
C SER A 178 -17.33 -15.20 -22.92
N SER A 179 -16.70 -15.37 -24.09
CA SER A 179 -16.99 -16.47 -25.02
C SER A 179 -16.38 -17.79 -24.53
N LEU A 180 -16.92 -18.92 -25.00
CA LEU A 180 -16.38 -20.27 -24.74
C LEU A 180 -14.85 -20.38 -25.01
N CYS A 181 -14.34 -19.57 -25.95
CA CYS A 181 -12.92 -19.48 -26.22
C CYS A 181 -12.13 -18.79 -25.10
N GLY A 182 -12.66 -17.73 -24.51
CA GLY A 182 -12.04 -17.05 -23.38
C GLY A 182 -11.91 -17.97 -22.16
N GLU A 183 -12.97 -18.71 -21.81
CA GLU A 183 -12.94 -19.70 -20.73
C GLU A 183 -11.88 -20.79 -20.97
N SER A 184 -11.79 -21.32 -22.20
CA SER A 184 -10.78 -22.34 -22.54
C SER A 184 -9.36 -21.79 -22.46
N VAL A 185 -9.13 -20.54 -22.86
CA VAL A 185 -7.81 -19.90 -22.78
C VAL A 185 -7.42 -19.65 -21.33
N VAL A 186 -8.34 -19.16 -20.50
CA VAL A 186 -8.11 -18.97 -19.06
C VAL A 186 -7.83 -20.30 -18.36
N SER A 187 -8.57 -21.35 -18.70
CA SER A 187 -8.33 -22.70 -18.16
C SER A 187 -6.94 -23.24 -18.53
N ALA A 188 -6.51 -23.05 -19.80
CA ALA A 188 -5.18 -23.45 -20.25
C ALA A 188 -4.06 -22.64 -19.57
N ALA A 189 -4.28 -21.34 -19.42
CA ALA A 189 -3.38 -20.43 -18.71
C ALA A 189 -3.22 -20.85 -17.23
N LYS A 190 -4.34 -21.14 -16.55
CA LYS A 190 -4.33 -21.65 -15.18
C LYS A 190 -3.56 -22.96 -15.05
N ALA A 191 -3.85 -23.93 -15.92
CA ALA A 191 -3.16 -25.23 -15.88
C ALA A 191 -1.65 -25.10 -16.10
N ALA A 192 -1.21 -24.15 -16.92
CA ALA A 192 0.20 -23.88 -17.13
C ALA A 192 0.85 -23.13 -15.96
N TYR A 193 0.14 -22.15 -15.40
CA TYR A 193 0.58 -21.49 -14.17
C TYR A 193 0.76 -22.50 -13.05
N ASP A 194 -0.24 -23.34 -12.76
CA ASP A 194 -0.17 -24.37 -11.71
C ASP A 194 1.01 -25.33 -11.94
N ARG A 195 1.31 -25.65 -13.21
CA ARG A 195 2.45 -26.51 -13.58
C ARG A 195 3.82 -25.87 -13.29
N HIS A 196 3.92 -24.56 -13.45
CA HIS A 196 5.19 -23.82 -13.34
C HIS A 196 5.28 -22.94 -12.09
N HIS A 197 4.26 -22.94 -11.23
CA HIS A 197 4.11 -22.05 -10.08
C HIS A 197 5.34 -22.01 -9.18
N ALA A 198 5.79 -23.17 -8.69
CA ALA A 198 6.94 -23.24 -7.79
C ALA A 198 8.24 -22.69 -8.43
N GLN A 199 8.39 -22.86 -9.74
CA GLN A 199 9.52 -22.29 -10.48
C GLN A 199 9.38 -20.77 -10.64
N ALA A 200 8.17 -20.29 -10.95
CA ALA A 200 7.85 -18.87 -11.07
C ALA A 200 8.08 -18.13 -9.75
N GLU A 201 7.57 -18.65 -8.63
CA GLU A 201 7.74 -18.08 -7.28
C GLU A 201 9.22 -17.99 -6.88
N ALA A 202 9.99 -19.06 -7.10
CA ALA A 202 11.42 -19.08 -6.81
C ALA A 202 12.19 -18.05 -7.66
N THR A 203 11.88 -17.96 -8.95
CA THR A 203 12.49 -17.01 -9.88
C THR A 203 12.11 -15.58 -9.52
N LEU A 204 10.84 -15.32 -9.22
CA LEU A 204 10.36 -14.01 -8.80
C LEU A 204 11.06 -13.56 -7.52
N THR A 205 11.17 -14.44 -6.52
CA THR A 205 11.89 -14.16 -5.28
C THR A 205 13.34 -13.78 -5.52
N GLU A 206 14.04 -14.47 -6.42
CA GLU A 206 15.42 -14.14 -6.80
C GLU A 206 15.50 -12.76 -7.47
N ARG A 207 14.63 -12.48 -8.44
CA ARG A 207 14.58 -11.17 -9.15
C ARG A 207 14.22 -10.02 -8.23
N LEU A 208 13.29 -10.24 -7.30
CA LEU A 208 12.95 -9.27 -6.27
C LEU A 208 14.18 -8.97 -5.40
N ARG A 209 14.96 -9.99 -5.00
CA ARG A 209 16.21 -9.73 -4.24
C ARG A 209 17.22 -8.92 -5.03
N GLU A 210 17.32 -9.10 -6.34
CA GLU A 210 18.20 -8.29 -7.20
C GLU A 210 17.79 -6.81 -7.23
N CYS A 211 16.49 -6.51 -7.20
CA CYS A 211 15.99 -5.14 -7.07
C CYS A 211 16.28 -4.51 -5.70
N TYR A 212 16.49 -5.31 -4.65
CA TYR A 212 16.63 -4.88 -3.26
C TYR A 212 18.02 -5.19 -2.69
N LEU A 213 18.96 -4.25 -2.72
CA LEU A 213 20.21 -4.35 -1.95
C LEU A 213 20.50 -3.07 -1.13
N PRO A 214 20.96 -3.17 0.15
CA PRO A 214 21.31 -4.37 0.92
C PRO A 214 20.45 -4.65 2.18
N LYS A 215 20.23 -5.96 2.41
CA LYS A 215 20.15 -6.71 3.67
C LYS A 215 19.54 -6.02 4.90
N GLY A 216 18.28 -6.32 5.20
CA GLY A 216 17.80 -6.23 6.59
C GLY A 216 16.29 -6.10 6.79
N SER A 217 15.55 -5.58 5.82
CA SER A 217 14.10 -5.43 5.96
C SER A 217 13.38 -6.55 5.21
N GLY A 218 12.64 -7.37 5.94
CA GLY A 218 11.75 -8.37 5.36
C GLY A 218 10.76 -7.78 4.35
N TYR A 219 10.18 -8.67 3.56
CA TYR A 219 9.28 -8.46 2.41
C TYR A 219 7.96 -7.72 2.70
N VAL A 220 7.82 -7.08 3.85
CA VAL A 220 6.52 -6.57 4.27
C VAL A 220 6.37 -5.15 3.75
N CYS A 221 5.56 -4.99 2.72
CA CYS A 221 4.87 -3.74 2.44
C CYS A 221 3.91 -3.45 3.61
N GLU A 222 4.46 -3.01 4.74
CA GLU A 222 3.71 -2.81 5.99
C GLU A 222 3.00 -1.45 6.02
N TYR A 223 3.47 -0.51 5.17
CA TYR A 223 2.92 0.82 5.01
C TYR A 223 2.97 1.21 3.54
N THR A 224 1.79 1.37 2.94
CA THR A 224 1.54 1.52 1.49
C THR A 224 2.17 2.74 0.84
N ASP A 225 2.57 3.73 1.64
CA ASP A 225 3.27 4.94 1.20
C ASP A 225 4.75 4.97 1.58
N SER A 226 5.28 3.86 2.10
CA SER A 226 6.72 3.75 2.29
C SER A 226 7.39 3.72 0.92
N PRO A 227 8.53 4.42 0.74
CA PRO A 227 9.36 4.25 -0.46
C PRO A 227 9.73 2.78 -0.73
N ALA A 228 9.64 1.91 0.27
CA ALA A 228 9.85 0.48 0.14
C ALA A 228 8.73 -0.22 -0.66
N CYS A 229 7.46 0.13 -0.43
CA CYS A 229 6.31 -0.40 -1.18
C CYS A 229 6.28 0.10 -2.62
N THR A 230 6.59 1.38 -2.86
CA THR A 230 6.68 1.92 -4.22
C THR A 230 7.75 1.19 -5.03
N ARG A 231 8.95 1.02 -4.46
CA ARG A 231 10.03 0.24 -5.09
C ARG A 231 9.65 -1.22 -5.30
N HIS A 232 8.81 -1.77 -4.42
CA HIS A 232 8.34 -3.16 -4.55
C HIS A 232 7.51 -3.32 -5.80
N ARG A 233 6.50 -2.46 -5.94
CA ARG A 233 5.61 -2.44 -7.10
C ARG A 233 6.38 -2.18 -8.38
N GLU A 234 7.29 -1.21 -8.39
CA GLU A 234 8.14 -0.91 -9.55
C GLU A 234 9.01 -2.11 -9.95
N CYS A 235 9.55 -2.85 -8.98
CA CYS A 235 10.31 -4.05 -9.26
C CYS A 235 9.43 -5.17 -9.83
N LEU A 236 8.26 -5.44 -9.24
CA LEU A 236 7.29 -6.41 -9.76
C LEU A 236 6.89 -6.08 -11.20
N GLU A 237 6.57 -4.81 -11.48
CA GLU A 237 6.26 -4.32 -12.83
C GLU A 237 7.44 -4.54 -13.80
N THR A 238 8.67 -4.32 -13.34
CA THR A 238 9.89 -4.55 -14.14
C THR A 238 10.09 -6.04 -14.45
N VAL A 239 9.98 -6.92 -13.46
CA VAL A 239 10.07 -8.37 -13.64
C VAL A 239 9.01 -8.85 -14.62
N ALA A 240 7.76 -8.38 -14.48
CA ALA A 240 6.70 -8.67 -15.42
C ALA A 240 7.03 -8.18 -16.84
N GLN A 241 7.49 -6.95 -17.03
CA GLN A 241 7.86 -6.46 -18.37
C GLN A 241 8.99 -7.26 -19.00
N ASP A 242 10.00 -7.64 -18.22
CA ASP A 242 11.12 -8.41 -18.74
C ASP A 242 10.74 -9.86 -19.05
N SER A 243 9.88 -10.47 -18.23
CA SER A 243 9.25 -11.77 -18.52
C SER A 243 8.42 -11.70 -19.80
N LEU A 244 7.65 -10.63 -19.99
CA LEU A 244 6.85 -10.42 -21.20
C LEU A 244 7.71 -10.31 -22.47
N LYS A 245 8.88 -9.65 -22.39
CA LYS A 245 9.83 -9.55 -23.51
C LYS A 245 10.46 -10.90 -23.87
N ARG A 246 10.70 -11.76 -22.88
CA ARG A 246 11.21 -13.12 -23.07
C ARG A 246 10.11 -14.14 -23.39
N GLY A 247 8.86 -13.77 -23.12
CA GLY A 247 7.69 -14.62 -23.25
C GLY A 247 7.53 -15.19 -24.66
N SER A 248 7.08 -16.43 -24.71
CA SER A 248 6.85 -17.13 -25.97
C SER A 248 5.35 -17.21 -26.29
N LYS A 249 5.04 -17.77 -27.46
CA LYS A 249 3.67 -18.12 -27.86
C LYS A 249 3.13 -19.37 -27.16
N ALA A 250 3.91 -19.99 -26.27
CA ALA A 250 3.51 -21.15 -25.50
C ALA A 250 3.25 -20.75 -24.03
N PHE A 251 2.38 -21.49 -23.36
CA PHE A 251 2.22 -21.39 -21.92
C PHE A 251 3.35 -22.14 -21.21
N ASP A 252 4.43 -21.42 -20.94
CA ASP A 252 5.68 -21.93 -20.38
C ASP A 252 6.02 -21.26 -19.02
N ALA A 253 7.25 -21.47 -18.54
CA ALA A 253 7.70 -20.89 -17.28
C ALA A 253 7.78 -19.35 -17.30
N GLU A 254 8.04 -18.72 -18.46
CA GLU A 254 8.05 -17.26 -18.57
C GLU A 254 6.63 -16.69 -18.54
N PHE A 255 5.63 -17.44 -19.04
CA PHE A 255 4.22 -17.09 -18.82
C PHE A 255 3.88 -17.11 -17.33
N ALA A 256 4.26 -18.17 -16.60
CA ALA A 256 3.95 -18.29 -15.18
C ALA A 256 4.65 -17.21 -14.35
N LEU A 257 5.91 -16.90 -14.64
CA LEU A 257 6.64 -15.79 -14.00
C LEU A 257 6.00 -14.43 -14.29
N TRP A 258 5.60 -14.20 -15.54
CA TRP A 258 4.90 -12.98 -15.94
C TRP A 258 3.59 -12.84 -15.17
N PHE A 259 2.80 -13.91 -15.11
CA PHE A 259 1.51 -13.92 -14.44
C PHE A 259 1.66 -13.66 -12.93
N GLU A 260 2.58 -14.36 -12.27
CA GLU A 260 2.89 -14.17 -10.84
C GLU A 260 3.24 -12.71 -10.54
N ALA A 261 4.18 -12.14 -11.30
CA ALA A 261 4.63 -10.77 -11.07
C ALA A 261 3.52 -9.73 -11.31
N VAL A 262 2.64 -9.94 -12.28
CA VAL A 262 1.49 -9.03 -12.54
C VAL A 262 0.41 -9.20 -11.49
N SER A 263 0.13 -10.43 -11.05
CA SER A 263 -0.84 -10.70 -9.98
C SER A 263 -0.40 -10.05 -8.66
N ASP A 264 0.87 -10.22 -8.29
CA ASP A 264 1.45 -9.58 -7.11
C ASP A 264 1.46 -8.05 -7.23
N ALA A 265 1.82 -7.50 -8.41
CA ALA A 265 1.76 -6.06 -8.63
C ALA A 265 0.33 -5.51 -8.50
N CYS A 266 -0.66 -6.26 -8.99
CA CYS A 266 -2.08 -5.95 -8.85
C CYS A 266 -2.53 -6.00 -7.38
N GLY A 267 -2.12 -7.03 -6.64
CA GLY A 267 -2.38 -7.17 -5.21
C GLY A 267 -1.80 -5.99 -4.41
N VAL A 268 -0.54 -5.64 -4.66
CA VAL A 268 0.14 -4.48 -4.05
C VAL A 268 -0.56 -3.18 -4.44
N LYS A 269 -1.03 -3.04 -5.68
CA LYS A 269 -1.76 -1.84 -6.12
C LYS A 269 -3.08 -1.70 -5.37
N HIS A 270 -3.88 -2.76 -5.25
CA HIS A 270 -5.16 -2.70 -4.55
C HIS A 270 -5.00 -2.52 -3.04
N SER A 271 -4.02 -3.18 -2.42
CA SER A 271 -3.70 -2.93 -1.01
C SER A 271 -3.25 -1.49 -0.80
N ASN A 272 -2.54 -0.92 -1.78
CA ASN A 272 -2.15 0.48 -1.76
C ASN A 272 -3.37 1.39 -1.89
N GLU A 273 -4.21 1.28 -2.92
CA GLU A 273 -5.31 2.22 -3.29
C GLU A 273 -6.25 2.67 -2.15
N ARG A 274 -6.36 1.92 -1.05
CA ARG A 274 -7.26 2.24 0.08
C ARG A 274 -6.57 2.60 1.39
N ALA A 275 -5.28 2.32 1.49
CA ALA A 275 -4.54 2.48 2.72
C ALA A 275 -4.20 3.95 3.01
N CYS A 276 -4.33 4.32 4.28
CA CYS A 276 -4.03 5.66 4.76
C CYS A 276 -3.11 5.67 5.97
N THR A 277 -2.19 6.63 5.99
CA THR A 277 -1.25 6.86 7.08
C THR A 277 -1.64 8.09 7.89
N LEU A 278 -1.75 7.90 9.20
CA LEU A 278 -2.04 8.98 10.14
C LEU A 278 -0.85 9.94 10.25
N ILE A 279 -1.11 11.24 10.17
CA ILE A 279 -0.10 12.30 10.28
C ILE A 279 -0.10 12.88 11.68
N VAL A 280 -1.25 13.36 12.13
CA VAL A 280 -1.39 14.12 13.38
C VAL A 280 -2.83 14.08 13.90
N VAL A 281 -3.00 14.23 15.21
CA VAL A 281 -4.31 14.31 15.87
C VAL A 281 -4.39 15.61 16.67
N ASP A 282 -5.50 16.32 16.53
CA ASP A 282 -5.95 17.41 17.40
C ASP A 282 -7.14 16.90 18.23
N PRO A 283 -6.89 16.32 19.42
CA PRO A 283 -7.94 15.74 20.24
C PRO A 283 -8.87 16.80 20.81
N CYS A 284 -8.42 18.05 20.97
CA CYS A 284 -9.27 19.12 21.48
C CYS A 284 -10.40 19.48 20.52
N ARG A 285 -10.26 19.14 19.24
CA ARG A 285 -11.27 19.38 18.21
C ARG A 285 -11.77 18.09 17.57
N GLY A 286 -11.28 16.92 18.00
CA GLY A 286 -11.63 15.63 17.42
C GLY A 286 -11.17 15.49 15.97
N ARG A 287 -10.05 16.11 15.59
CA ARG A 287 -9.57 16.08 14.20
C ARG A 287 -8.39 15.16 14.04
N VAL A 288 -8.38 14.42 12.94
CA VAL A 288 -7.28 13.53 12.56
C VAL A 288 -6.86 13.85 11.14
N GLY A 289 -5.62 14.29 10.95
CA GLY A 289 -5.03 14.50 9.63
C GLY A 289 -4.34 13.22 9.17
N TYR A 290 -4.56 12.83 7.92
CA TYR A 290 -4.00 11.61 7.33
C TYR A 290 -3.73 11.79 5.83
N ARG A 291 -2.86 10.94 5.29
CA ARG A 291 -2.60 10.84 3.85
C ARG A 291 -3.00 9.46 3.37
N CYS A 292 -3.66 9.37 2.22
CA CYS A 292 -3.93 8.08 1.59
C CYS A 292 -2.99 7.84 0.40
N SER A 293 -2.98 6.61 -0.08
CA SER A 293 -2.16 6.17 -1.22
C SER A 293 -2.45 6.87 -2.55
N ASP A 294 -3.64 7.44 -2.73
CA ASP A 294 -3.97 8.37 -3.82
C ASP A 294 -3.28 9.75 -3.68
N GLU A 295 -2.33 9.83 -2.75
CA GLU A 295 -1.57 11.01 -2.35
C GLU A 295 -2.39 12.14 -1.73
N SER A 296 -3.70 11.94 -1.57
CA SER A 296 -4.59 12.95 -1.04
C SER A 296 -4.35 13.14 0.46
N ILE A 297 -4.37 14.40 0.88
CA ILE A 297 -4.33 14.82 2.28
C ILE A 297 -5.75 15.08 2.73
N ARG A 298 -6.19 14.37 3.77
CA ARG A 298 -7.56 14.37 4.26
C ARG A 298 -7.61 14.65 5.76
N GLU A 299 -8.77 15.10 6.21
CA GLU A 299 -9.09 15.34 7.62
C GLU A 299 -10.32 14.52 7.98
N LEU A 300 -10.26 13.78 9.07
CA LEU A 300 -11.41 13.16 9.70
C LEU A 300 -11.85 14.04 10.86
N GLN A 301 -13.14 14.34 10.92
CA GLN A 301 -13.74 15.14 11.98
C GLN A 301 -14.64 14.26 12.83
N VAL A 302 -14.10 13.79 13.96
CA VAL A 302 -14.82 12.94 14.90
C VAL A 302 -15.91 13.73 15.60
N THR A 303 -17.15 13.35 15.34
CA THR A 303 -18.33 13.93 15.96
C THR A 303 -18.48 13.52 17.43
N TYR A 304 -19.00 14.42 18.27
CA TYR A 304 -19.08 14.26 19.74
C TYR A 304 -20.28 13.42 20.20
#